data_AF-A0A9N8VY04-F1
#
_entry.id   AF-A0A9N8VY04-F1
#
_cell.length_a   1.000
_cell.length_b   1.000
_cell.length_c   1.000
_cell.angle_alpha   90.00
_cell.angle_beta   90.00
_cell.angle_gamma   90.00
#
_symmetry.space_group_name_H-M   'P 1'
#
loop_
_entity.id
_entity.type
_entity.pdbx_description
1 polymer ?
#
loop_
_entity_poly.entity_id
_entity_poly.type
_entity_poly.pdbx_seq_one_letter_code
_entity_poly.pdbx_strand_id
1 'polypeptide(L)'
;MSKAQALILGQIKHANETLAELKDRHIIFEFNGTRQEFILTAYESYENISALLCNPTESINKLDKEILELLPTNVSLILVIGDARKFVDIEAATALGITVSDTNSTLLGASTQEEIEKKSIEILDETLFTGIPTNPINDPEVVAENTAKRVTELIGSLGAFEEFDVADALAG
;
A
#
# COMPACT_ATOMS: atom_id res chain seq x y z
N MET A 1 3.07 -5.86 -20.31
CA MET A 1 2.71 -5.69 -18.89
C MET A 1 3.54 -4.53 -18.37
N SER A 2 2.93 -3.48 -17.81
CA SER A 2 3.69 -2.47 -17.08
C SER A 2 4.29 -3.13 -15.85
N LYS A 3 5.50 -2.72 -15.44
CA LYS A 3 6.06 -3.16 -14.16
C LYS A 3 5.12 -2.75 -13.02
N ALA A 4 4.95 -3.62 -12.03
CA ALA A 4 4.22 -3.23 -10.82
C ALA A 4 5.00 -2.14 -10.09
N GLN A 5 4.28 -1.28 -9.37
CA GLN A 5 4.89 -0.18 -8.63
C GLN A 5 4.64 -0.34 -7.14
N ALA A 6 5.69 -0.18 -6.34
CA ALA A 6 5.59 -0.23 -4.89
C ALA A 6 6.33 0.92 -4.24
N LEU A 7 5.91 1.25 -3.03
CA LEU A 7 6.53 2.28 -2.21
C LEU A 7 7.09 1.67 -0.93
N ILE A 8 8.37 1.92 -0.67
CA ILE A 8 9.01 1.59 0.60
C ILE A 8 8.98 2.84 1.49
N LEU A 9 8.35 2.73 2.65
CA LEU A 9 8.38 3.74 3.69
C LEU A 9 9.49 3.39 4.68
N GLY A 10 10.45 4.30 4.85
CA GLY A 10 11.64 4.06 5.65
C GLY A 10 12.78 3.42 4.85
N GLN A 11 13.91 3.19 5.53
CA GLN A 11 15.16 2.80 4.89
C GLN A 11 15.43 1.31 5.06
N ILE A 12 15.72 0.60 3.97
CA ILE A 12 16.32 -0.74 4.01
C ILE A 12 17.83 -0.56 4.15
N LYS A 13 18.44 -1.08 5.23
CA LYS A 13 19.86 -0.83 5.53
C LYS A 13 20.74 -2.04 5.28
N HIS A 14 20.19 -3.23 5.40
CA HIS A 14 20.93 -4.48 5.45
C HIS A 14 20.71 -5.31 4.19
N ALA A 15 19.51 -5.31 3.60
CA ALA A 15 19.19 -6.12 2.41
C ALA A 15 19.36 -5.36 1.07
N ASN A 16 20.43 -4.58 0.91
CA ASN A 16 20.64 -3.70 -0.26
C ASN A 16 20.71 -4.46 -1.59
N GLU A 17 21.35 -5.64 -1.62
CA GLU A 17 21.43 -6.47 -2.83
C GLU A 17 20.03 -6.95 -3.26
N THR A 18 19.26 -7.49 -2.33
CA THR A 18 17.87 -7.93 -2.58
C THR A 18 16.99 -6.78 -3.04
N LEU A 19 17.16 -5.58 -2.46
CA LEU A 19 16.43 -4.40 -2.89
C LEU A 19 16.80 -3.97 -4.32
N ALA A 20 18.08 -4.07 -4.70
CA ALA A 20 18.52 -3.78 -6.06
C ALA A 20 17.90 -4.75 -7.07
N GLU A 21 17.87 -6.05 -6.73
CA GLU A 21 17.21 -7.06 -7.56
C GLU A 21 15.70 -6.80 -7.73
N LEU A 22 15.02 -6.35 -6.66
CA LEU A 22 13.61 -5.96 -6.71
C LEU A 22 13.39 -4.80 -7.69
N LYS A 23 14.27 -3.78 -7.65
CA LYS A 23 14.23 -2.62 -8.54
C LYS A 23 14.47 -2.95 -10.01
N ASP A 24 15.18 -4.04 -10.30
CA ASP A 24 15.34 -4.52 -11.68
C ASP A 24 14.02 -5.08 -12.22
N ARG A 25 13.18 -5.66 -11.36
CA ARG A 25 11.88 -6.26 -11.73
C ARG A 25 10.71 -5.29 -11.70
N HIS A 26 10.69 -4.38 -10.72
CA HIS A 26 9.55 -3.50 -10.43
C HIS A 26 9.97 -2.02 -10.36
N ILE A 27 8.99 -1.11 -10.36
CA ILE A 27 9.25 0.32 -10.10
C ILE A 27 9.11 0.53 -8.60
N ILE A 28 10.23 0.75 -7.91
CA ILE A 28 10.25 0.93 -6.46
C ILE A 28 10.56 2.37 -6.12
N PHE A 29 9.64 3.02 -5.43
CA PHE A 29 9.83 4.32 -4.80
C PHE A 29 10.30 4.11 -3.36
N GLU A 30 11.16 4.99 -2.88
CA GLU A 30 11.59 5.01 -1.48
C GLU A 30 11.28 6.38 -0.89
N PHE A 31 10.61 6.39 0.26
CA PHE A 31 10.30 7.60 0.99
C PHE A 31 10.88 7.53 2.40
N ASN A 32 11.80 8.47 2.69
CA ASN A 32 12.52 8.57 3.96
C ASN A 32 12.29 9.90 4.68
N GLY A 33 11.20 10.59 4.33
CA GLY A 33 10.84 11.87 4.94
C GLY A 33 9.95 11.74 6.18
N THR A 34 9.50 12.89 6.65
CA THR A 34 8.53 13.06 7.73
C THR A 34 7.11 12.80 7.25
N ARG A 35 6.18 12.60 8.20
CA ARG A 35 4.75 12.53 7.93
C ARG A 35 4.21 13.72 7.11
N GLN A 36 4.64 14.95 7.41
CA GLN A 36 4.18 16.15 6.69
C GLN A 36 4.66 16.15 5.24
N GLU A 37 5.93 15.78 5.02
CA GLU A 37 6.47 15.61 3.66
C GLU A 37 5.74 14.49 2.91
N PHE A 38 5.33 13.42 3.61
CA PHE A 38 4.56 12.34 3.00
C PHE A 38 3.20 12.86 2.50
N ILE A 39 2.46 13.58 3.35
CA ILE A 39 1.16 14.16 2.99
C ILE A 39 1.26 15.08 1.77
N LEU A 40 2.33 15.89 1.69
CA LEU A 40 2.55 16.81 0.57
C LEU A 40 2.94 16.09 -0.73
N THR A 41 3.72 15.00 -0.63
CA THR A 41 4.29 14.31 -1.80
C THR A 41 3.39 13.20 -2.32
N ALA A 42 2.58 12.58 -1.44
CA ALA A 42 1.85 11.36 -1.74
C ALA A 42 0.83 11.52 -2.87
N TYR A 43 0.23 12.71 -2.98
CA TYR A 43 -0.78 13.00 -3.98
C TYR A 43 -0.21 13.16 -5.40
N GLU A 44 1.04 13.61 -5.54
CA GLU A 44 1.61 13.96 -6.85
C GLU A 44 2.52 12.87 -7.44
N SER A 45 3.15 12.04 -6.59
CA SER A 45 4.26 11.18 -7.04
C SER A 45 3.94 9.68 -7.10
N TYR A 46 2.82 9.23 -6.52
CA TYR A 46 2.58 7.79 -6.29
C TYR A 46 1.30 7.25 -6.93
N GLU A 47 0.70 7.90 -7.92
CA GLU A 47 -0.63 7.55 -8.46
C GLU A 47 -0.85 6.05 -8.79
N ASN A 48 0.19 5.33 -9.18
CA ASN A 48 0.11 3.95 -9.67
C ASN A 48 0.74 2.91 -8.74
N ILE A 49 1.01 3.24 -7.47
CA ILE A 49 1.50 2.24 -6.51
C ILE A 49 0.39 1.25 -6.15
N SER A 50 0.74 -0.04 -6.10
CA SER A 50 -0.19 -1.12 -5.74
C SER A 50 0.11 -1.71 -4.35
N ALA A 51 1.34 -1.55 -3.86
CA ALA A 51 1.75 -2.07 -2.55
C ALA A 51 2.70 -1.13 -1.82
N LEU A 52 2.65 -1.17 -0.49
CA LEU A 52 3.58 -0.50 0.40
C LEU A 52 4.37 -1.52 1.23
N LEU A 53 5.67 -1.28 1.40
CA LEU A 53 6.48 -1.92 2.43
C LEU A 53 6.86 -0.87 3.47
N CYS A 54 6.30 -1.00 4.66
CA CYS A 54 6.60 -0.14 5.79
C CYS A 54 7.72 -0.78 6.61
N ASN A 55 8.92 -0.21 6.52
CA ASN A 55 9.96 -0.45 7.51
C ASN A 55 9.85 0.67 8.55
N PRO A 56 9.16 0.44 9.68
CA PRO A 56 8.82 1.51 10.62
C PRO A 56 10.10 2.23 11.07
N THR A 57 10.24 3.46 10.60
CA THR A 57 11.19 4.46 11.10
C THR A 57 10.40 5.46 11.93
N GLU A 58 11.08 6.20 12.81
CA GLU A 58 10.43 7.21 13.66
C GLU A 58 9.74 8.34 12.87
N SER A 59 9.95 8.44 11.55
CA SER A 59 9.63 9.63 10.75
C SER A 59 8.17 9.80 10.32
N ILE A 60 7.41 8.71 10.06
CA ILE A 60 5.99 8.78 9.63
C ILE A 60 5.02 8.44 10.76
N ASN A 61 5.51 7.86 11.85
CA ASN A 61 4.71 7.27 12.94
C ASN A 61 3.72 6.21 12.40
N LYS A 62 2.50 6.17 12.96
CA LYS A 62 1.44 5.24 12.60
C LYS A 62 0.74 5.70 11.31
N LEU A 63 0.53 4.77 10.37
CA LEU A 63 -0.39 4.90 9.25
C LEU A 63 -1.83 4.81 9.79
N ASP A 64 -2.32 5.93 10.26
CA ASP A 64 -3.70 6.09 10.71
C ASP A 64 -4.64 6.40 9.54
N LYS A 65 -5.93 6.52 9.84
CA LYS A 65 -6.98 6.80 8.86
C LYS A 65 -6.66 7.97 7.93
N GLU A 66 -6.10 9.08 8.46
CA GLU A 66 -5.76 10.26 7.65
C GLU A 66 -4.72 9.92 6.57
N ILE A 67 -3.65 9.20 6.93
CA ILE A 67 -2.63 8.81 5.94
C ILE A 67 -3.17 7.77 4.97
N LEU A 68 -3.95 6.81 5.45
CA LEU A 68 -4.51 5.75 4.63
C LEU A 68 -5.49 6.29 3.58
N GLU A 69 -6.28 7.32 3.92
CA GLU A 69 -7.20 7.99 2.99
C GLU A 69 -6.48 8.79 1.90
N LEU A 70 -5.23 9.19 2.12
CA LEU A 70 -4.39 9.87 1.12
C LEU A 70 -3.71 8.90 0.15
N LEU A 71 -3.73 7.59 0.44
CA LEU A 71 -3.14 6.60 -0.45
C LEU A 71 -3.95 6.50 -1.75
N PRO A 72 -3.27 6.30 -2.90
CA PRO A 72 -3.94 6.03 -4.16
C PRO A 72 -4.91 4.85 -4.03
N THR A 73 -6.03 4.92 -4.75
CA THR A 73 -7.06 3.87 -4.76
C THR A 73 -6.55 2.51 -5.24
N ASN A 74 -5.41 2.50 -5.94
CA ASN A 74 -4.76 1.32 -6.49
C ASN A 74 -3.98 0.52 -5.43
N VAL A 75 -3.74 1.09 -4.26
CA VAL A 75 -3.07 0.41 -3.15
C VAL A 75 -3.97 -0.69 -2.61
N SER A 76 -3.51 -1.93 -2.70
CA SER A 76 -4.23 -3.10 -2.18
C SER A 76 -3.49 -3.80 -1.04
N LEU A 77 -2.20 -3.51 -0.83
CA LEU A 77 -1.38 -4.15 0.21
C LEU A 77 -0.52 -3.14 0.99
N ILE A 78 -0.48 -3.31 2.30
CA ILE A 78 0.54 -2.76 3.19
C ILE A 78 1.24 -3.92 3.92
N LEU A 79 2.51 -4.12 3.63
CA LEU A 79 3.39 -5.06 4.32
C LEU A 79 4.20 -4.30 5.37
N VAL A 80 4.23 -4.76 6.62
CA VAL A 80 4.92 -4.08 7.71
C VAL A 80 6.03 -4.95 8.27
N ILE A 81 7.26 -4.43 8.29
CA ILE A 81 8.37 -5.06 9.01
C ILE A 81 8.16 -4.90 10.51
N GLY A 82 7.86 -6.02 11.19
CA GLY A 82 7.47 -6.02 12.61
C GLY A 82 5.95 -6.09 12.81
N ASP A 83 5.46 -5.64 13.97
CA ASP A 83 4.04 -5.78 14.36
C ASP A 83 3.16 -4.70 13.73
N ALA A 84 2.42 -5.05 12.66
CA ALA A 84 1.60 -4.09 11.92
C ALA A 84 0.52 -3.41 12.78
N ARG A 85 0.02 -4.04 13.86
CA ARG A 85 -1.02 -3.43 14.71
C ARG A 85 -0.53 -2.19 15.44
N LYS A 86 0.79 -2.05 15.62
CA LYS A 86 1.42 -0.87 16.21
C LYS A 86 1.55 0.29 15.22
N PHE A 87 1.69 -0.04 13.93
CA PHE A 87 2.07 0.92 12.90
C PHE A 87 0.97 1.23 11.90
N VAL A 88 -0.12 0.46 11.88
CA VAL A 88 -1.23 0.65 10.94
C VAL A 88 -2.55 0.60 11.70
N ASP A 89 -3.46 1.49 11.34
CA ASP A 89 -4.87 1.37 11.71
C ASP A 89 -5.54 0.29 10.86
N ILE A 90 -5.63 -0.92 11.42
CA ILE A 90 -6.13 -2.10 10.72
C ILE A 90 -7.61 -1.94 10.34
N GLU A 91 -8.41 -1.27 11.16
CA GLU A 91 -9.83 -1.06 10.87
C GLU A 91 -10.00 -0.09 9.70
N ALA A 92 -9.26 1.02 9.71
CA ALA A 92 -9.28 1.98 8.61
C ALA A 92 -8.76 1.35 7.30
N ALA A 93 -7.65 0.58 7.35
CA ALA A 93 -7.13 -0.11 6.18
C ALA A 93 -8.14 -1.13 5.61
N THR A 94 -8.79 -1.90 6.48
CA THR A 94 -9.82 -2.87 6.09
C THR A 94 -11.03 -2.20 5.45
N ALA A 95 -11.49 -1.07 6.00
CA ALA A 95 -12.58 -0.28 5.44
C ALA A 95 -12.24 0.27 4.04
N LEU A 96 -10.97 0.56 3.79
CA LEU A 96 -10.47 1.03 2.50
C LEU A 96 -10.21 -0.10 1.48
N GLY A 97 -10.39 -1.37 1.87
CA GLY A 97 -10.10 -2.52 1.01
C GLY A 97 -8.61 -2.84 0.90
N ILE A 98 -7.80 -2.42 1.87
CA ILE A 98 -6.36 -2.62 1.89
C ILE A 98 -6.03 -3.81 2.79
N THR A 99 -5.35 -4.83 2.25
CA THR A 99 -4.80 -5.91 3.05
C THR A 99 -3.58 -5.43 3.84
N VAL A 100 -3.49 -5.80 5.11
CA VAL A 100 -2.33 -5.50 5.97
C VAL A 100 -1.69 -6.80 6.43
N SER A 101 -0.38 -6.92 6.25
CA SER A 101 0.40 -8.12 6.64
C SER A 101 1.62 -7.73 7.46
N ASP A 102 2.06 -8.60 8.37
CA ASP A 102 3.29 -8.44 9.14
C ASP A 102 4.41 -9.37 8.70
N THR A 103 5.63 -8.86 8.80
CA THR A 103 6.86 -9.61 8.62
C THR A 103 7.73 -9.44 9.87
N ASN A 104 7.34 -10.16 10.93
CA ASN A 104 8.12 -10.20 12.16
C ASN A 104 9.08 -11.41 12.18
N SER A 105 10.13 -11.32 13.00
CA SER A 105 11.19 -12.35 13.09
C SER A 105 10.66 -13.75 13.41
N THR A 106 9.60 -13.84 14.22
CA THR A 106 8.98 -15.11 14.60
C THR A 106 8.25 -15.75 13.44
N LEU A 107 7.45 -14.98 12.70
CA LEU A 107 6.73 -15.46 11.51
C LEU A 107 7.68 -15.87 10.39
N LEU A 108 8.76 -15.11 10.23
CA LEU A 108 9.72 -15.36 9.17
C LEU A 108 10.76 -16.42 9.51
N GLY A 109 10.87 -16.85 10.78
CA GLY A 109 11.98 -17.67 11.24
C GLY A 109 13.33 -17.02 10.94
N ALA A 110 13.43 -15.70 11.15
CA ALA A 110 14.61 -14.88 10.90
C ALA A 110 15.25 -14.45 12.22
N SER A 111 16.58 -14.48 12.30
CA SER A 111 17.31 -14.17 13.54
C SER A 111 18.08 -12.85 13.46
N THR A 112 18.22 -12.27 12.27
CA THR A 112 18.92 -11.01 12.03
C THR A 112 18.05 -9.99 11.29
N GLN A 113 18.37 -8.70 11.42
CA GLN A 113 17.67 -7.64 10.71
C GLN A 113 17.78 -7.78 9.18
N GLU A 114 18.94 -8.22 8.69
CA GLU A 114 19.17 -8.50 7.27
C GLU A 114 18.22 -9.57 6.73
N GLU A 115 18.06 -10.68 7.45
CA GLU A 115 17.13 -11.74 7.05
C GLU A 115 15.67 -11.28 7.07
N ILE A 116 15.29 -10.45 8.05
CA ILE A 116 13.95 -9.88 8.14
C ILE A 116 13.69 -8.97 6.93
N GLU A 117 14.59 -8.04 6.64
CA GLU A 117 14.47 -7.14 5.49
C GLU A 117 14.42 -7.93 4.18
N LYS A 118 15.33 -8.89 4.00
CA LYS A 118 15.39 -9.75 2.80
C LYS A 118 14.09 -10.50 2.58
N LYS A 119 13.60 -11.23 3.59
CA LYS A 119 12.35 -11.99 3.48
C LYS A 119 11.14 -11.08 3.28
N SER A 120 11.13 -9.89 3.86
CA SER A 120 10.06 -8.91 3.64
C SER A 120 10.05 -8.41 2.19
N ILE A 121 11.23 -8.18 1.61
CA ILE A 121 11.39 -7.82 0.19
C ILE A 121 10.96 -8.97 -0.73
N GLU A 122 11.30 -10.22 -0.39
CA GLU A 122 10.88 -11.40 -1.14
C GLU A 122 9.35 -11.58 -1.12
N ILE A 123 8.70 -11.39 0.04
CA ILE A 123 7.23 -11.42 0.16
C ILE A 123 6.58 -10.29 -0.65
N LEU A 124 7.17 -9.09 -0.62
CA LEU A 124 6.70 -7.98 -1.44
C LEU A 124 6.79 -8.35 -2.94
N ASP A 125 7.91 -8.90 -3.39
CA ASP A 125 8.11 -9.32 -4.78
C ASP A 125 7.07 -10.37 -5.21
N GLU A 126 6.90 -11.42 -4.40
CA GLU A 126 5.90 -12.46 -4.65
C GLU A 126 4.49 -11.89 -4.71
N THR A 127 4.15 -10.97 -3.80
CA THR A 127 2.82 -10.36 -3.81
C THR A 127 2.62 -9.45 -5.02
N LEU A 128 3.63 -8.67 -5.42
CA LEU A 128 3.56 -7.86 -6.65
C LEU A 128 3.42 -8.72 -7.91
N PHE A 129 3.96 -9.94 -7.89
CA PHE A 129 3.86 -10.88 -9.00
C PHE A 129 2.52 -11.66 -9.02
N THR A 130 2.06 -12.13 -7.86
CA THR A 130 0.90 -13.03 -7.75
C THR A 130 -0.41 -12.30 -7.43
N GLY A 131 -0.33 -11.11 -6.83
CA GLY A 131 -1.45 -10.40 -6.23
C GLY A 131 -1.95 -11.00 -4.91
N ILE A 132 -1.29 -12.04 -4.39
CA ILE A 132 -1.74 -12.75 -3.19
C ILE A 132 -0.92 -12.28 -1.98
N PRO A 133 -1.58 -11.68 -0.96
CA PRO A 133 -0.90 -11.26 0.26
C PRO A 133 -0.57 -12.43 1.18
N THR A 134 0.65 -12.42 1.75
CA THR A 134 1.12 -13.45 2.68
C THR A 134 0.86 -13.02 4.13
N ASN A 135 0.23 -13.89 4.92
CA ASN A 135 -0.09 -13.66 6.34
C ASN A 135 -0.91 -12.37 6.61
N PRO A 136 -2.10 -12.22 6.01
CA PRO A 136 -2.95 -11.08 6.28
C PRO A 136 -3.40 -11.06 7.75
N ILE A 137 -3.36 -9.89 8.37
CA ILE A 137 -3.80 -9.65 9.75
C ILE A 137 -5.28 -9.33 9.79
N ASN A 138 -5.79 -8.67 8.74
CA ASN A 138 -7.21 -8.43 8.55
C ASN A 138 -7.86 -9.57 7.77
N ASP A 139 -9.17 -9.72 7.98
CA ASP A 139 -9.95 -10.78 7.34
C ASP A 139 -10.02 -10.55 5.81
N PRO A 140 -9.48 -11.47 4.99
CA PRO A 140 -9.43 -11.30 3.55
C PRO A 140 -10.83 -11.24 2.91
N GLU A 141 -11.85 -11.89 3.49
CA GLU A 141 -13.22 -11.84 2.97
C GLU A 141 -13.82 -10.44 3.16
N VAL A 142 -13.59 -9.83 4.32
CA VAL A 142 -14.04 -8.47 4.64
C VAL A 142 -13.32 -7.44 3.78
N VAL A 143 -12.01 -7.61 3.55
CA VAL A 143 -11.23 -6.74 2.66
C VAL A 143 -11.77 -6.81 1.23
N ALA A 144 -12.06 -8.02 0.71
CA ALA A 144 -12.62 -8.20 -0.62
C ALA A 144 -14.00 -7.54 -0.76
N GLU A 145 -14.87 -7.69 0.24
CA GLU A 145 -16.19 -7.05 0.27
C GLU A 145 -16.08 -5.53 0.22
N ASN A 146 -15.22 -4.93 1.05
CA ASN A 146 -15.03 -3.48 1.08
C ASN A 146 -14.39 -2.95 -0.21
N THR A 147 -13.46 -3.70 -0.80
CA THR A 147 -12.90 -3.37 -2.11
C THR A 147 -13.99 -3.31 -3.17
N ALA A 148 -14.86 -4.33 -3.22
CA ALA A 148 -15.97 -4.37 -4.18
C ALA A 148 -16.97 -3.21 -3.98
N LYS A 149 -17.29 -2.86 -2.73
CA LYS A 149 -18.13 -1.69 -2.41
C LYS A 149 -17.51 -0.40 -2.93
N ARG A 150 -16.22 -0.17 -2.63
CA ARG A 150 -15.51 1.05 -3.04
C ARG A 150 -15.41 1.18 -4.56
N VAL A 151 -15.15 0.09 -5.27
CA VAL A 151 -15.17 0.06 -6.74
C VAL A 151 -16.56 0.39 -7.29
N THR A 152 -17.61 -0.15 -6.67
CA THR A 152 -19.01 0.13 -7.06
C THR A 152 -19.37 1.59 -6.85
N GLU A 153 -18.96 2.20 -5.73
CA GLU A 153 -19.16 3.62 -5.44
C GLU A 153 -18.40 4.54 -6.41
N LEU A 154 -17.16 4.18 -6.75
CA LEU A 154 -16.36 4.89 -7.75
C LEU A 154 -17.01 4.84 -9.14
N ILE A 155 -17.47 3.67 -9.58
CA ILE A 155 -18.18 3.53 -10.85
C ILE A 155 -19.51 4.29 -10.82
N GLY A 156 -20.26 4.21 -9.73
CA GLY A 156 -21.53 4.92 -9.56
C GLY A 156 -21.38 6.45 -9.59
N SER A 157 -20.32 6.97 -8.95
CA SER A 157 -20.01 8.40 -9.01
C SER A 157 -19.54 8.85 -10.39
N LEU A 158 -18.77 8.04 -11.12
CA LEU A 158 -18.39 8.31 -12.50
C LEU A 158 -19.59 8.24 -13.47
N GLY A 159 -20.51 7.30 -13.26
CA GLY A 159 -21.75 7.20 -14.04
C GLY A 159 -22.71 8.37 -13.81
N ALA A 160 -22.71 8.98 -12.61
CA ALA A 160 -23.47 10.19 -12.31
C ALA A 160 -22.94 11.44 -13.04
N PHE A 161 -21.72 11.42 -13.58
CA PHE A 161 -21.18 12.51 -14.42
C PHE A 161 -21.63 12.40 -15.90
N GLU A 162 -22.10 11.25 -16.37
CA GLU A 162 -22.63 11.11 -17.75
C GLU A 162 -24.08 11.58 -17.90
N GLU A 163 -24.81 11.84 -16.81
CA GLU A 163 -26.15 12.47 -16.82
C GLU A 163 -26.11 14.00 -16.64
N PHE A 164 -25.06 14.68 -17.13
CA PHE A 164 -25.17 16.12 -17.38
C PHE A 164 -25.96 16.34 -18.68
N ASP A 165 -27.28 16.40 -18.50
CA ASP A 165 -28.28 16.58 -19.53
C ASP A 165 -27.96 17.82 -20.39
N VAL A 166 -27.47 17.61 -21.61
CA VAL A 166 -27.20 18.66 -22.60
C VAL A 166 -28.49 19.41 -23.00
N ALA A 167 -29.66 18.94 -22.53
CA ALA A 167 -30.93 19.62 -22.67
C ALA A 167 -30.99 21.00 -21.97
N ASP A 168 -30.26 21.20 -20.87
CA ASP A 168 -30.29 22.48 -20.12
C ASP A 168 -29.35 23.56 -20.70
N ALA A 169 -28.46 23.20 -21.64
CA ALA A 169 -27.55 24.14 -22.30
C ALA A 169 -28.12 24.80 -23.56
N LEU A 170 -29.32 24.39 -24.01
CA LEU A 170 -29.99 24.93 -25.21
C LEU A 170 -31.28 25.71 -24.92
N ALA A 171 -31.61 25.93 -23.64
CA ALA A 171 -32.80 26.67 -23.21
C ALA A 171 -32.52 28.09 -22.68
N GLY A 172 -31.29 28.61 -22.83
CA GLY A 172 -30.88 29.96 -22.42
C GLY A 172 -30.42 30.84 -23.57
#